data_AF-A0A2D5MRC4-F1
#
_entry.id   AF-A0A2D5MRC4-F1
#
_cell.length_a   1.000
_cell.length_b   1.000
_cell.length_c   1.000
_cell.angle_alpha   90.00
_cell.angle_beta   90.00
_cell.angle_gamma   90.00
#
_symmetry.space_group_name_H-M   'P 1'
#
loop_
_entity.id
_entity.type
_entity.pdbx_description
1 polymer ?
#
loop_
_entity_poly.entity_id
_entity_poly.type
_entity_poly.pdbx_seq_one_letter_code
_entity_poly.pdbx_strand_id
1 'polypeptide(L)'
;MIKGKLTPLHDDVLVYGMHFGETVTKGGIIMQSDDAKAHGVKCRWAKVYAKGSTNTDDYDSEDWILIEHGRWTRKIKVDCPDRGEIEVQKVEKSAILAVGEDGFEPELAYWGQHYGDGDTASFDPGDFGAQ
;
A
#
# COMPACT_ATOMS: atom_id res chain seq x y z
N MET A 1 -5.31 -8.86 22.59
CA MET A 1 -4.91 -7.44 22.46
C MET A 1 -3.64 -7.27 23.27
N ILE A 2 -2.57 -6.80 22.63
CA ILE A 2 -1.27 -6.59 23.28
C ILE A 2 -1.22 -5.13 23.73
N LYS A 3 -0.71 -4.85 24.93
CA LYS A 3 -0.56 -3.49 25.46
C LYS A 3 0.92 -3.13 25.56
N GLY A 4 1.29 -1.95 25.07
CA GLY A 4 2.65 -1.43 25.16
C GLY A 4 3.31 -1.17 23.80
N LYS A 5 4.60 -0.86 23.82
CA LYS A 5 5.41 -0.55 22.64
C LYS A 5 6.04 -1.82 22.07
N LEU A 6 5.86 -2.07 20.79
CA LEU A 6 6.53 -3.17 20.09
C LEU A 6 7.93 -2.74 19.65
N THR A 7 8.88 -3.66 19.72
CA THR A 7 10.24 -3.46 19.20
C THR A 7 10.55 -4.62 18.24
N PRO A 8 10.85 -4.35 16.96
CA PRO A 8 11.25 -5.39 16.01
C PRO A 8 12.58 -6.02 16.43
N LEU A 9 12.74 -7.31 16.15
CA LEU A 9 13.98 -8.04 16.43
C LEU A 9 14.93 -7.94 15.23
N HIS A 10 16.23 -7.79 15.49
CA HIS A 10 17.28 -7.78 14.46
C HIS A 10 17.01 -6.78 13.34
N ASP A 11 16.77 -7.25 12.12
CA ASP A 11 16.49 -6.47 10.94
C ASP A 11 15.01 -6.48 10.53
N ASP A 12 14.13 -7.08 11.35
CA ASP A 12 12.69 -7.14 11.09
C ASP A 12 12.09 -5.73 10.96
N VAL A 13 11.06 -5.63 10.12
CA VAL A 13 10.31 -4.40 9.89
C VAL A 13 8.85 -4.63 10.27
N LEU A 14 8.34 -3.73 11.12
CA LEU A 14 6.93 -3.69 11.48
C LEU A 14 6.25 -2.52 10.78
N VAL A 15 5.07 -2.77 10.23
CA VAL A 15 4.26 -1.78 9.52
C VAL A 15 2.83 -1.74 10.06
N TYR A 16 2.14 -0.64 9.79
CA TYR A 16 0.73 -0.45 10.12
C TYR A 16 0.02 0.35 9.01
N GLY A 17 -1.31 0.45 9.09
CA GLY A 17 -2.09 1.28 8.16
C GLY A 17 -2.19 0.74 6.73
N MET A 18 -1.90 -0.55 6.51
CA MET A 18 -2.05 -1.17 5.19
C MET A 18 -3.53 -1.31 4.81
N HIS A 19 -3.91 -0.78 3.64
CA HIS A 19 -5.29 -0.80 3.15
C HIS A 19 -5.59 -2.06 2.30
N PHE A 20 -6.68 -2.75 2.64
CA PHE A 20 -7.16 -3.97 1.96
C PHE A 20 -8.58 -3.81 1.36
N GLY A 21 -9.17 -2.62 1.55
CA GLY A 21 -10.56 -2.36 1.19
C GLY A 21 -10.80 -2.12 -0.29
N GLU A 22 -12.09 -2.01 -0.62
CA GLU A 22 -12.56 -1.46 -1.89
C GLU A 22 -12.02 -0.04 -2.08
N THR A 23 -11.71 0.29 -3.32
CA THR A 23 -11.17 1.60 -3.67
C THR A 23 -12.05 2.24 -4.72
N VAL A 24 -12.50 3.47 -4.48
CA VAL A 24 -13.19 4.26 -5.49
C VAL A 24 -12.19 5.23 -6.09
N THR A 25 -11.95 5.13 -7.40
CA THR A 25 -11.11 6.09 -8.12
C THR A 25 -11.77 7.47 -8.14
N LYS A 26 -10.99 8.53 -8.37
CA LYS A 26 -11.53 9.91 -8.52
C LYS A 26 -12.62 10.02 -9.59
N GLY A 27 -12.59 9.15 -10.61
CA GLY A 27 -13.60 9.06 -11.68
C GLY A 27 -14.85 8.24 -11.33
N GLY A 28 -14.97 7.73 -10.10
CA GLY A 28 -16.13 6.95 -9.64
C GLY A 28 -16.08 5.46 -9.98
N ILE A 29 -14.97 4.96 -10.54
CA ILE A 29 -14.79 3.52 -10.80
C ILE A 29 -14.50 2.81 -9.47
N ILE A 30 -15.29 1.78 -9.18
CA ILE A 30 -15.15 0.93 -8.00
C ILE A 30 -14.21 -0.23 -8.30
N MET A 31 -13.04 -0.24 -7.68
CA MET A 31 -12.14 -1.40 -7.65
C MET A 31 -12.49 -2.29 -6.48
N GLN A 32 -13.03 -3.47 -6.78
CA GLN A 32 -13.41 -4.46 -5.78
C GLN A 32 -12.22 -4.84 -4.90
N SER A 33 -12.50 -5.05 -3.61
CA SER A 33 -11.51 -5.60 -2.68
C SER A 33 -11.02 -6.97 -3.15
N ASP A 34 -9.71 -7.15 -3.02
CA ASP A 34 -8.95 -8.38 -3.28
C ASP A 34 -8.61 -9.13 -1.98
N ASP A 35 -9.11 -8.65 -0.84
CA ASP A 35 -8.89 -9.30 0.44
C ASP A 35 -9.50 -10.72 0.45
N ALA A 36 -8.67 -11.70 0.79
CA ALA A 36 -9.01 -13.13 0.79
C ALA A 36 -9.55 -13.71 -0.54
N LYS A 37 -9.32 -13.07 -1.69
CA LYS A 37 -9.72 -13.58 -3.02
C LYS A 37 -8.53 -14.18 -3.79
N ALA A 38 -8.82 -15.15 -4.66
CA ALA A 38 -7.82 -15.82 -5.50
C ALA A 38 -7.27 -14.93 -6.64
N HIS A 39 -7.87 -13.76 -6.86
CA HIS A 39 -7.53 -12.80 -7.91
C HIS A 39 -7.32 -11.43 -7.25
N GLY A 40 -6.32 -10.67 -7.71
CA GLY A 40 -5.91 -9.40 -7.12
C GLY A 40 -4.54 -9.46 -6.44
N VAL A 41 -3.55 -10.06 -7.11
CA VAL A 41 -2.15 -10.02 -6.65
C VAL A 41 -1.61 -8.62 -6.88
N LYS A 42 -1.47 -7.84 -5.81
CA LYS A 42 -1.06 -6.44 -5.92
C LYS A 42 -0.22 -6.01 -4.71
N CYS A 43 0.84 -5.25 -4.99
CA CYS A 43 1.70 -4.70 -3.94
C CYS A 43 0.94 -3.65 -3.13
N ARG A 44 1.23 -3.52 -1.83
CA ARG A 44 0.50 -2.61 -0.94
C ARG A 44 1.44 -1.63 -0.25
N TRP A 45 0.97 -0.39 -0.11
CA TRP A 45 1.60 0.60 0.74
C TRP A 45 1.24 0.37 2.20
N ALA A 46 2.23 0.51 3.07
CA ALA A 46 2.04 0.53 4.51
C ALA A 46 3.02 1.53 5.14
N LYS A 47 2.65 2.04 6.31
CA LYS A 47 3.48 2.98 7.07
C LYS A 47 4.39 2.21 8.02
N VAL A 48 5.67 2.57 8.08
CA VAL A 48 6.65 1.93 8.94
C VAL A 48 6.33 2.28 10.39
N TYR A 49 6.05 1.26 11.21
CA TYR A 49 5.93 1.41 12.65
C TYR A 49 7.33 1.56 13.26
N ALA A 50 8.19 0.56 13.01
CA ALA A 50 9.56 0.53 13.48
C ALA A 50 10.38 -0.46 12.65
N LYS A 51 11.69 -0.20 12.51
CA LYS A 51 12.68 -1.14 12.02
C LYS A 51 13.57 -1.63 13.16
N GLY A 52 14.04 -2.88 13.06
CA GLY A 52 14.93 -3.45 14.04
C GLY A 52 16.31 -2.77 14.03
N SER A 53 17.06 -2.92 15.12
CA SER A 53 18.32 -2.20 15.35
C SER A 53 19.45 -2.55 14.37
N THR A 54 19.38 -3.68 13.67
CA THR A 54 20.37 -4.07 12.66
C THR A 54 19.88 -3.81 11.23
N ASN A 55 18.71 -3.20 11.06
CA ASN A 55 18.22 -2.81 9.74
C ASN A 55 18.89 -1.48 9.31
N THR A 56 19.65 -1.53 8.22
CA THR A 56 20.38 -0.39 7.64
C THR A 56 19.74 0.16 6.36
N ASP A 57 18.50 -0.22 6.05
CA ASP A 57 17.80 0.30 4.88
C ASP A 57 17.39 1.77 5.10
N ASP A 58 17.24 2.47 3.98
CA ASP A 58 17.02 3.91 3.89
C ASP A 58 15.53 4.28 3.97
N TYR A 59 14.92 3.98 5.12
CA TYR A 59 13.59 4.42 5.53
C TYR A 59 13.50 4.42 7.06
N ASP A 60 12.77 5.36 7.64
CA ASP A 60 12.60 5.47 9.09
C ASP A 60 11.15 5.21 9.52
N SER A 61 10.93 5.25 10.83
CA SER A 61 9.57 5.22 11.38
C SER A 61 8.75 6.36 10.79
N GLU A 62 7.49 6.08 10.48
CA GLU A 62 6.55 6.94 9.75
C GLU A 62 6.72 7.00 8.22
N ASP A 63 7.78 6.45 7.64
CA ASP A 63 7.89 6.43 6.19
C ASP A 63 6.92 5.42 5.58
N TRP A 64 6.57 5.64 4.32
CA TRP A 64 5.77 4.70 3.56
C TRP A 64 6.67 3.74 2.81
N ILE A 65 6.31 2.45 2.82
CA ILE A 65 7.00 1.42 2.03
C ILE A 65 6.00 0.60 1.21
N LEU A 66 6.40 0.26 -0.01
CA LEU A 66 5.65 -0.60 -0.92
C LEU A 66 6.11 -2.04 -0.76
N ILE A 67 5.20 -2.95 -0.47
CA ILE A 67 5.54 -4.35 -0.17
C ILE A 67 4.92 -5.26 -1.23
N GLU A 68 5.70 -6.24 -1.71
CA GLU A 68 5.22 -7.31 -2.59
C GLU A 68 4.01 -8.02 -1.98
N HIS A 69 3.04 -8.36 -2.82
CA HIS A 69 1.83 -9.04 -2.38
C HIS A 69 2.13 -10.29 -1.53
N GLY A 70 1.43 -10.41 -0.40
CA GLY A 70 1.46 -11.58 0.47
C GLY A 70 2.75 -11.75 1.28
N ARG A 71 3.68 -10.80 1.24
CA ARG A 71 4.94 -10.83 2.01
C ARG A 71 4.82 -10.12 3.36
N TRP A 72 3.73 -10.39 4.07
CA TRP A 72 3.47 -9.88 5.41
C TRP A 72 2.73 -10.89 6.27
N THR A 73 2.85 -10.75 7.59
CA THR A 73 2.16 -11.61 8.55
C THR A 73 0.70 -11.19 8.75
N ARG A 74 -0.08 -12.04 9.43
CA ARG A 74 -1.40 -11.64 9.93
C ARG A 74 -1.28 -10.44 10.88
N LYS A 75 -2.32 -9.60 10.87
CA LYS A 75 -2.45 -8.41 11.72
C LYS A 75 -2.53 -8.81 13.20
N ILE A 76 -1.83 -8.04 14.03
CA ILE A 76 -1.97 -8.07 15.49
C ILE A 76 -2.48 -6.72 15.98
N LYS A 77 -3.43 -6.75 16.92
CA LYS A 77 -3.97 -5.55 17.56
C LYS A 77 -3.12 -5.15 18.76
N VAL A 78 -2.59 -3.94 18.71
CA VAL A 78 -1.68 -3.38 19.70
C VAL A 78 -2.24 -2.05 20.18
N ASP A 79 -2.40 -1.93 21.50
CA ASP A 79 -2.72 -0.68 22.18
C ASP A 79 -1.41 0.02 22.55
N CYS A 80 -1.00 0.96 21.69
CA CYS A 80 0.23 1.72 21.83
C CYS A 80 -0.02 2.97 22.68
N PRO A 81 0.80 3.24 23.72
CA PRO A 81 0.62 4.42 24.57
C PRO A 81 0.62 5.76 23.80
N ASP A 82 1.31 5.81 22.68
CA ASP A 82 1.51 7.00 21.83
C ASP A 82 0.51 7.13 20.68
N ARG A 83 -0.16 6.04 20.27
CA ARG A 83 -0.96 5.99 19.02
C ARG A 83 -2.35 5.37 19.18
N GLY A 84 -2.67 4.84 20.36
CA GLY A 84 -3.90 4.09 20.60
C GLY A 84 -3.90 2.70 19.95
N GLU A 85 -5.09 2.17 19.63
CA GLU A 85 -5.25 0.86 19.01
C GLU A 85 -4.85 0.89 17.53
N ILE A 86 -3.77 0.19 17.20
CA ILE A 86 -3.28 0.00 15.84
C ILE A 86 -3.20 -1.48 15.46
N GLU A 87 -3.30 -1.75 14.15
CA GLU A 87 -3.06 -3.07 13.58
C GLU A 87 -1.64 -3.12 12.99
N VAL A 88 -0.78 -3.93 13.61
CA VAL A 88 0.62 -4.08 13.21
C VAL A 88 0.81 -5.39 12.46
N GLN A 89 1.67 -5.38 11.45
CA GLN A 89 2.09 -6.56 10.68
C GLN A 89 3.61 -6.54 10.55
N LYS A 90 4.22 -7.72 10.47
CA LYS A 90 5.61 -7.86 10.09
C LYS A 90 5.71 -8.07 8.58
N VAL A 91 6.67 -7.42 7.93
CA VAL A 91 6.91 -7.57 6.49
C VAL A 91 8.24 -8.26 6.24
N GLU A 92 8.35 -8.96 5.11
CA GLU A 92 9.61 -9.51 4.66
C GLU A 92 10.47 -8.38 4.08
N LYS A 93 11.68 -8.19 4.62
CA LYS A 93 12.58 -7.11 4.22
C LYS A 93 12.93 -7.15 2.73
N SER A 94 13.25 -8.33 2.20
CA SER A 94 13.55 -8.57 0.78
C SER A 94 12.38 -8.30 -0.17
N ALA A 95 11.16 -8.15 0.36
CA ALA A 95 9.96 -7.88 -0.41
C ALA A 95 9.55 -6.40 -0.42
N ILE A 96 10.38 -5.52 0.14
CA ILE A 96 10.19 -4.06 0.07
C ILE A 96 10.67 -3.60 -1.31
N LEU A 97 9.76 -2.99 -2.07
CA LEU A 97 9.96 -2.62 -3.47
C LEU A 97 10.28 -1.13 -3.66
N ALA A 98 9.75 -0.27 -2.78
CA ALA A 98 9.93 1.17 -2.85
C ALA A 98 9.72 1.82 -1.48
N VAL A 99 10.31 3.00 -1.31
CA VAL A 99 10.14 3.89 -0.16
C VAL A 99 9.51 5.19 -0.66
N GLY A 100 8.61 5.79 0.11
CA GLY A 100 8.07 7.11 -0.14
C GLY A 100 8.93 8.19 0.51
N GLU A 101 9.46 9.12 -0.28
CA GLU A 101 10.33 10.22 0.18
C GLU A 101 9.51 11.49 0.52
N ASP A 102 10.08 12.38 1.35
CA ASP A 102 9.67 13.79 1.50
C ASP A 102 8.15 14.07 1.57
N GLY A 103 7.50 13.60 2.64
CA GLY A 103 6.07 13.87 2.86
C GLY A 103 5.14 13.16 1.88
N PHE A 104 5.64 12.13 1.20
CA PHE A 104 4.84 11.25 0.37
C PHE A 104 3.71 10.61 1.18
N GLU A 105 2.49 10.87 0.77
CA GLU A 105 1.32 10.11 1.19
C GLU A 105 0.79 9.36 -0.02
N PRO A 106 0.89 8.02 -0.06
CA PRO A 106 0.39 7.26 -1.19
C PRO A 106 -1.12 7.41 -1.25
N GLU A 107 -1.65 7.62 -2.46
CA GLU A 107 -3.03 7.23 -2.73
C GLU A 107 -3.08 5.70 -2.55
N LEU A 108 -3.51 5.24 -1.37
CA LEU A 108 -3.64 3.81 -1.00
C LEU A 108 -4.50 3.03 -2.02
N ALA A 109 -5.21 3.79 -2.84
CA ALA A 109 -6.03 3.51 -4.00
C ALA A 109 -5.27 3.42 -5.34
N TYR A 110 -4.08 2.81 -5.38
CA TYR A 110 -3.25 2.59 -6.58
C TYR A 110 -2.72 3.81 -7.34
N TRP A 111 -1.42 3.70 -7.63
CA TRP A 111 -0.81 4.24 -8.82
C TRP A 111 -1.36 3.58 -10.09
N GLY A 112 -2.10 4.38 -10.85
CA GLY A 112 -2.08 4.37 -12.30
C GLY A 112 -1.89 5.82 -12.74
N GLN A 113 -0.65 6.20 -13.08
CA GLN A 113 -0.44 7.43 -13.85
C GLN A 113 -1.22 7.26 -15.15
N HIS A 114 -2.32 8.01 -15.29
CA HIS A 114 -2.88 8.26 -16.61
C HIS A 114 -1.92 9.21 -17.31
N TYR A 115 -1.12 8.71 -18.25
CA TYR A 115 -0.76 9.55 -19.37
C TYR A 115 -2.09 9.87 -20.04
N GLY A 116 -2.57 11.10 -19.85
CA GLY A 116 -3.53 11.68 -20.76
C GLY A 116 -2.82 11.81 -22.10
N ASP A 117 -2.76 10.73 -22.87
CA ASP A 117 -2.77 10.88 -24.31
C ASP A 117 -4.09 11.57 -24.59
N GLY A 118 -3.99 12.88 -24.77
CA GLY A 118 -5.11 13.76 -24.99
C GLY A 118 -5.95 13.23 -26.13
N ASP A 119 -7.25 13.51 -26.04
CA ASP A 119 -8.17 13.50 -27.15
C ASP A 119 -7.47 13.84 -28.47
N THR A 120 -7.51 12.91 -29.42
CA THR A 120 -8.11 13.15 -30.75
C THR A 120 -8.03 11.87 -31.58
N ALA A 121 -8.89 10.91 -31.26
CA ALA A 121 -9.58 10.23 -32.35
C ALA A 121 -10.92 10.97 -32.50
N SER A 122 -10.99 11.97 -33.38
CA SER A 122 -12.29 12.50 -33.78
C SER A 122 -12.97 11.41 -34.62
N PHE A 123 -13.79 10.59 -33.99
CA PHE A 123 -14.63 9.65 -34.70
C PHE A 123 -15.79 10.43 -35.33
N ASP A 124 -15.82 10.51 -36.67
CA ASP A 124 -16.99 11.00 -37.40
C ASP A 124 -17.98 9.82 -37.52
N PRO A 125 -19.26 9.99 -37.13
CA PRO A 125 -20.29 8.97 -37.34
C PRO A 125 -20.40 8.47 -38.79
N GLY A 126 -19.93 9.24 -39.77
CA GLY A 126 -19.85 8.87 -41.18
C GLY A 126 -18.90 7.71 -41.49
N ASP A 127 -17.89 7.44 -40.64
CA ASP A 127 -16.91 6.37 -40.86
C ASP A 127 -17.48 4.96 -40.65
N PHE A 128 -18.68 4.86 -40.03
CA PHE A 128 -19.37 3.59 -39.78
C PHE A 128 -20.53 3.34 -40.76
N GLY A 129 -20.71 4.19 -41.78
CA GLY A 129 -21.74 4.03 -42.81
C GLY A 129 -21.31 3.06 -43.92
N ALA A 130 -22.02 1.94 -44.04
CA ALA A 130 -21.85 0.94 -45.09
C ALA A 130 -22.10 1.54 -46.50
N GLN A 131 -21.18 1.27 -47.43
CA GLN A 131 -21.45 1.29 -48.88
C GLN A 131 -21.99 -0.07 -49.32
#